data_AF-A0A7C7NLT1-F1
#
_entry.id   AF-A0A7C7NLT1-F1
#
_cell.length_a   1.000
_cell.length_b   1.000
_cell.length_c   1.000
_cell.angle_alpha   90.00
_cell.angle_beta   90.00
_cell.angle_gamma   90.00
#
_symmetry.space_group_name_H-M   'P 1'
#
loop_
_entity.id
_entity.type
_entity.pdbx_description
1 polymer ?
#
loop_
_entity_poly.entity_id
_entity_poly.type
_entity_poly.pdbx_seq_one_letter_code
_entity_poly.pdbx_strand_id
1 'polypeptide(L)'
;MGFSRDESFYFRYSESYQHWFTRVGEQFFGDAKHNALGKKEVTQSWGQNSEHPPLMKVLFGFSWRWFGKKLRNVETIRRTAHDDNVARIRVKNVSPSDGFKKGDQVQILGPQLVNNKASDARKHLGWATVDKRVGNAVELVAKGVNPDSLKAACTEPRTSNRLEPHPWITGCQAATTSTLHFMRESTAMRFPAWVMAGILIALIFLLATLWFGPWVGLFAALTFLFIPRHFFHAHLCTFDTAVTTMIVAVIYAFWRSLKSRKWVFICSILWGLALLTKLNAFFIPIPLVAWWLITVPPQWRIEKRERTRVRNTAIHGTWALITLFSFLWMGSMTAACALLCWGTVAGVRIKLQPIPQAFLWMPPIGISMLFLLWPLLWYDSAESFTNYLSFHLNHIHYLQQYFGEILAVPPFPLSFPFTMTALTVPVVLLVLFGLGVVTLYFTERAEVASNIRWMILLNLIFSMLLIAMPETPIFGGIKHWLASMVFFALIAGYGFNWLRKQLLTRLPNKMPVAVIGSLMLAALFLGSSVSEFLS
;
A
#
# COMPACT_ATOMS: atom_id res chain seq x y z
N MET A 1 19.86 0.47 -0.29
CA MET A 1 18.84 -0.20 0.52
C MET A 1 18.72 -1.64 0.04
N GLY A 2 18.91 -2.61 0.94
CA GLY A 2 18.74 -4.04 0.62
C GLY A 2 17.29 -4.40 0.27
N PHE A 3 17.02 -5.68 0.04
CA PHE A 3 15.65 -6.19 -0.16
C PHE A 3 15.07 -6.65 1.17
N SER A 4 13.83 -6.26 1.45
CA SER A 4 13.09 -6.86 2.57
C SER A 4 12.59 -8.26 2.18
N ARG A 5 12.25 -9.06 3.19
CA ARG A 5 11.68 -10.40 2.99
C ARG A 5 10.47 -10.37 2.04
N ASP A 6 9.53 -9.46 2.30
CA ASP A 6 8.27 -9.37 1.55
C ASP A 6 8.51 -9.00 0.07
N GLU A 7 9.52 -8.17 -0.24
CA GLU A 7 9.85 -7.79 -1.62
C GLU A 7 10.24 -8.99 -2.49
N SER A 8 10.91 -9.99 -1.92
CA SER A 8 11.32 -11.19 -2.67
C SER A 8 10.10 -11.99 -3.18
N PHE A 9 9.05 -12.10 -2.35
CA PHE A 9 7.80 -12.73 -2.74
C PHE A 9 7.10 -11.90 -3.81
N TYR A 10 6.97 -10.59 -3.59
CA TYR A 10 6.24 -9.73 -4.53
C TYR A 10 6.92 -9.65 -5.89
N PHE A 11 8.25 -9.59 -5.97
CA PHE A 11 8.97 -9.64 -7.24
C PHE A 11 8.59 -10.90 -8.03
N ARG A 12 8.68 -12.07 -7.38
CA ARG A 12 8.37 -13.36 -8.01
C ARG A 12 6.94 -13.43 -8.54
N TYR A 13 5.95 -13.02 -7.74
CA TYR A 13 4.54 -13.12 -8.14
C TYR A 13 4.14 -12.05 -9.15
N SER A 14 4.71 -10.86 -9.05
CA SER A 14 4.56 -9.82 -10.07
C SER A 14 5.08 -10.27 -11.44
N GLU A 15 6.22 -10.95 -11.50
CA GLU A 15 6.74 -11.56 -12.74
C GLU A 15 5.80 -12.65 -13.27
N SER A 16 5.33 -13.54 -12.40
CA SER A 16 4.37 -14.60 -12.75
C SER A 16 3.09 -14.03 -13.40
N TYR A 17 2.53 -12.95 -12.84
CA TYR A 17 1.35 -12.29 -13.41
C TYR A 17 1.63 -11.75 -14.81
N GLN A 18 2.84 -11.24 -15.06
CA GLN A 18 3.23 -10.78 -16.40
C GLN A 18 3.37 -11.94 -17.40
N HIS A 19 3.77 -13.13 -16.96
CA HIS A 19 3.73 -14.33 -17.81
C HIS A 19 2.30 -14.67 -18.19
N TRP A 20 1.35 -14.62 -17.24
CA TRP A 20 -0.06 -14.83 -17.52
C TRP A 20 -0.61 -13.79 -18.51
N PHE A 21 -0.36 -12.50 -18.30
CA PHE A 21 -0.78 -11.45 -19.24
C PHE A 21 -0.17 -11.63 -20.64
N THR A 22 1.06 -12.14 -20.73
CA THR A 22 1.69 -12.45 -22.02
C THR A 22 0.95 -13.57 -22.74
N ARG A 23 0.62 -14.66 -22.03
CA ARG A 23 -0.18 -15.76 -22.58
C ARG A 23 -1.58 -15.30 -23.00
N VAL A 24 -2.26 -14.49 -22.17
CA VAL A 24 -3.56 -13.91 -22.55
C VAL A 24 -3.43 -13.10 -23.84
N GLY A 25 -2.40 -12.25 -23.95
CA GLY A 25 -2.15 -11.48 -25.17
C GLY A 25 -1.90 -12.36 -26.40
N GLU A 26 -1.10 -13.42 -26.27
CA GLU A 26 -0.82 -14.37 -27.35
C GLU A 26 -2.08 -15.15 -27.80
N GLN A 27 -3.01 -15.42 -26.90
CA GLN A 27 -4.28 -16.09 -27.21
C GLN A 27 -5.24 -15.18 -27.98
N PHE A 28 -5.36 -13.91 -27.59
CA PHE A 28 -6.34 -12.99 -28.18
C PHE A 28 -5.81 -12.23 -29.40
N PHE A 29 -4.49 -12.01 -29.48
CA PHE A 29 -3.87 -11.18 -30.51
C PHE A 29 -2.76 -11.90 -31.30
N GLY A 30 -2.54 -13.19 -31.06
CA GLY A 30 -1.56 -14.01 -31.76
C GLY A 30 -2.16 -15.32 -32.24
N ASP A 31 -1.30 -16.24 -32.69
CA ASP A 31 -1.70 -17.53 -33.26
C ASP A 31 -1.74 -18.66 -32.22
N ALA A 32 -1.61 -18.34 -30.92
CA ALA A 32 -1.45 -19.35 -29.88
C ALA A 32 -2.80 -19.96 -29.47
N LYS A 33 -2.90 -21.29 -29.55
CA LYS A 33 -4.13 -22.06 -29.23
C LYS A 33 -4.27 -22.47 -27.76
N HIS A 34 -3.53 -21.86 -26.83
CA HIS A 34 -3.68 -22.17 -25.40
C HIS A 34 -4.89 -21.48 -24.79
N ASN A 35 -5.43 -22.05 -23.70
CA ASN A 35 -6.51 -21.45 -22.93
C ASN A 35 -5.96 -20.73 -21.68
N ALA A 36 -5.39 -19.54 -21.85
CA ALA A 36 -4.79 -18.75 -20.76
C ALA A 36 -5.82 -18.32 -19.70
N LEU A 37 -7.09 -18.19 -20.07
CA LEU A 37 -8.18 -17.89 -19.14
C LEU A 37 -8.71 -19.14 -18.43
N GLY A 38 -8.27 -20.34 -18.82
CA GLY A 38 -8.71 -21.60 -18.21
C GLY A 38 -8.42 -21.67 -16.72
N LYS A 39 -9.27 -22.39 -15.98
CA LYS A 39 -9.17 -22.56 -14.52
C LYS A 39 -7.76 -22.97 -14.08
N LYS A 40 -7.15 -23.95 -14.76
CA LYS A 40 -5.80 -24.45 -14.43
C LYS A 40 -4.74 -23.35 -14.55
N GLU A 41 -4.75 -22.61 -15.65
CA GLU A 41 -3.78 -21.55 -15.95
C GLU A 41 -3.94 -20.35 -15.01
N VAL A 42 -5.19 -19.98 -14.71
CA VAL A 42 -5.53 -18.93 -13.76
C VAL A 42 -5.09 -19.33 -12.34
N THR A 43 -5.48 -20.51 -11.85
CA THR A 43 -5.09 -20.97 -10.51
C THR A 43 -3.56 -21.09 -10.37
N GLN A 44 -2.86 -21.58 -11.40
CA GLN A 44 -1.40 -21.66 -11.38
C GLN A 44 -0.73 -20.29 -11.25
N SER A 45 -1.28 -19.27 -11.92
CA SER A 45 -0.68 -17.93 -11.96
C SER A 45 -1.06 -17.09 -10.75
N TRP A 46 -2.34 -17.12 -10.36
CA TRP A 46 -2.96 -16.22 -9.38
C TRP A 46 -3.20 -16.86 -8.00
N GLY A 47 -3.15 -18.19 -7.90
CA GLY A 47 -3.31 -18.91 -6.63
C GLY A 47 -2.07 -18.88 -5.74
N GLN A 48 -0.90 -18.62 -6.32
CA GLN A 48 0.34 -18.47 -5.58
C GLN A 48 0.44 -17.01 -5.08
N ASN A 49 0.44 -16.82 -3.75
CA ASN A 49 0.27 -15.52 -3.05
C ASN A 49 -1.17 -14.94 -3.08
N SER A 50 -2.17 -15.81 -2.90
CA SER A 50 -3.59 -15.44 -2.83
C SER A 50 -3.96 -14.62 -1.58
N GLU A 51 -3.10 -14.61 -0.56
CA GLU A 51 -3.24 -13.79 0.65
C GLU A 51 -3.22 -12.28 0.38
N HIS A 52 -2.77 -11.85 -0.80
CA HIS A 52 -2.74 -10.43 -1.12
C HIS A 52 -3.49 -10.12 -2.41
N PRO A 53 -4.39 -9.12 -2.39
CA PRO A 53 -5.05 -8.62 -3.57
C PRO A 53 -4.08 -8.19 -4.69
N PRO A 54 -4.54 -8.17 -5.96
CA PRO A 54 -3.64 -8.22 -7.10
C PRO A 54 -3.07 -6.87 -7.53
N LEU A 55 -3.73 -5.74 -7.23
CA LEU A 55 -3.49 -4.46 -7.93
C LEU A 55 -2.02 -4.06 -7.93
N MET A 56 -1.41 -4.01 -6.75
CA MET A 56 -0.02 -3.56 -6.64
C MET A 56 0.95 -4.56 -7.27
N LYS A 57 0.73 -5.87 -7.13
CA LYS A 57 1.56 -6.89 -7.81
C LYS A 57 1.49 -6.76 -9.33
N VAL A 58 0.30 -6.49 -9.86
CA VAL A 58 0.09 -6.23 -11.29
C VAL A 58 0.87 -4.98 -11.72
N LEU A 59 0.75 -3.88 -10.97
CA LEU A 59 1.48 -2.62 -11.27
C LEU A 59 3.00 -2.79 -11.18
N PHE A 60 3.51 -3.46 -10.15
CA PHE A 60 4.94 -3.80 -10.01
C PHE A 60 5.43 -4.59 -11.22
N GLY A 61 4.68 -5.63 -11.61
CA GLY A 61 5.01 -6.46 -12.76
C GLY A 61 5.03 -5.68 -14.08
N PHE A 62 4.02 -4.83 -14.34
CA PHE A 62 4.00 -4.01 -15.55
C PHE A 62 5.14 -2.99 -15.58
N SER A 63 5.40 -2.34 -14.45
CA SER A 63 6.51 -1.39 -14.33
C SER A 63 7.85 -2.07 -14.57
N TRP A 64 8.07 -3.23 -13.96
CA TRP A 64 9.24 -4.07 -14.23
C TRP A 64 9.34 -4.46 -15.70
N ARG A 65 8.26 -4.96 -16.30
CA ARG A 65 8.25 -5.42 -17.69
C ARG A 65 8.60 -4.30 -18.68
N TRP A 66 8.07 -3.10 -18.49
CA TRP A 66 8.24 -2.00 -19.43
C TRP A 66 9.45 -1.11 -19.17
N PHE A 67 9.86 -0.93 -17.91
CA PHE A 67 10.94 0.01 -17.57
C PHE A 67 12.23 -0.67 -17.11
N GLY A 68 12.16 -1.93 -16.71
CA GLY A 68 13.29 -2.66 -16.12
C GLY A 68 14.21 -3.28 -17.17
N LYS A 69 15.47 -2.81 -17.23
CA LYS A 69 16.55 -3.44 -18.00
C LYS A 69 16.84 -4.84 -17.49
N LYS A 70 16.51 -5.84 -18.32
CA LYS A 70 16.67 -7.26 -18.00
C LYS A 70 18.11 -7.68 -18.16
N LEU A 71 18.64 -8.34 -17.14
CA LEU A 71 19.98 -8.92 -17.15
C LEU A 71 19.87 -10.42 -16.90
N ARG A 72 20.30 -11.24 -17.86
CA ARG A 72 20.20 -12.70 -17.78
C ARG A 72 21.56 -13.33 -18.03
N ASN A 73 21.89 -14.36 -17.26
CA ASN A 73 23.21 -14.99 -17.35
C ASN A 73 23.33 -15.82 -18.63
N VAL A 74 24.47 -15.69 -19.30
CA VAL A 74 24.84 -16.53 -20.44
C VAL A 74 25.21 -17.93 -19.91
N GLU A 75 24.56 -18.96 -20.44
CA GLU A 75 24.78 -20.37 -20.04
C GLU A 75 25.91 -20.99 -20.87
N THR A 76 25.84 -20.88 -22.20
CA THR A 76 26.85 -21.46 -23.10
C THR A 76 27.13 -20.58 -24.29
N ILE A 77 28.38 -20.59 -24.77
CA ILE A 77 28.82 -19.99 -26.03
C ILE A 77 29.38 -21.12 -26.88
N ARG A 78 28.91 -21.25 -28.13
CA ARG A 78 29.30 -22.32 -29.06
C ARG A 78 29.68 -21.74 -30.43
N ARG A 79 30.63 -22.41 -31.09
CA ARG A 79 30.94 -22.16 -32.51
C ARG A 79 29.82 -22.65 -33.42
N THR A 80 29.68 -22.03 -34.57
CA THR A 80 28.91 -22.56 -35.70
C THR A 80 29.79 -23.44 -36.57
N ALA A 81 29.27 -24.55 -37.09
CA ALA A 81 30.04 -25.53 -37.87
C ALA A 81 30.66 -24.98 -39.17
N HIS A 82 30.22 -23.82 -39.64
CA HIS A 82 30.60 -23.25 -40.94
C HIS A 82 31.15 -21.82 -40.88
N ASP A 83 31.35 -21.23 -39.70
CA ASP A 83 31.88 -19.86 -39.57
C ASP A 83 32.52 -19.65 -38.19
N ASP A 84 33.83 -19.35 -38.19
CA ASP A 84 34.62 -19.07 -36.98
C ASP A 84 34.42 -17.65 -36.43
N ASN A 85 33.73 -16.78 -37.16
CA ASN A 85 33.41 -15.41 -36.77
C ASN A 85 31.97 -15.23 -36.28
N VAL A 86 31.26 -16.34 -36.00
CA VAL A 86 29.90 -16.32 -35.49
C VAL A 86 29.79 -17.12 -34.20
N ALA A 87 29.33 -16.46 -33.14
CA ALA A 87 29.08 -17.08 -31.85
C ALA A 87 27.58 -17.30 -31.62
N ARG A 88 27.19 -18.55 -31.31
CA ARG A 88 25.85 -18.88 -30.80
C ARG A 88 25.86 -18.90 -29.29
N ILE A 89 25.03 -18.05 -28.69
CA ILE A 89 24.99 -17.81 -27.25
C ILE A 89 23.64 -18.29 -26.73
N ARG A 90 23.64 -19.16 -25.72
CA ARG A 90 22.44 -19.61 -25.03
C ARG A 90 22.29 -18.84 -23.72
N VAL A 91 21.14 -18.24 -23.51
CA VAL A 91 20.78 -17.54 -22.26
C VAL A 91 19.60 -18.27 -21.64
N LYS A 92 19.72 -18.67 -20.37
CA LYS A 92 18.69 -19.44 -19.63
C LYS A 92 17.90 -18.53 -18.71
N ASN A 93 16.78 -19.05 -18.19
CA ASN A 93 15.87 -18.37 -17.27
C ASN A 93 15.29 -17.08 -17.88
N VAL A 94 15.04 -17.11 -19.19
CA VAL A 94 14.41 -16.01 -19.90
C VAL A 94 12.95 -16.36 -20.08
N SER A 95 12.09 -15.71 -19.32
CA SER A 95 10.64 -15.90 -19.45
C SER A 95 10.07 -15.12 -20.64
N PRO A 96 8.90 -15.46 -21.21
CA PRO A 96 8.28 -14.66 -22.27
C PRO A 96 8.07 -13.19 -21.90
N SER A 97 7.82 -12.88 -20.62
CA SER A 97 7.64 -11.48 -20.19
C SER A 97 8.95 -10.71 -19.99
N ASP A 98 10.13 -11.37 -20.05
CA ASP A 98 11.42 -10.68 -20.03
C ASP A 98 11.71 -9.94 -21.35
N GLY A 99 10.93 -10.19 -22.40
CA GLY A 99 11.23 -9.73 -23.74
C GLY A 99 12.11 -10.75 -24.46
N PHE A 100 13.21 -10.29 -25.09
CA PHE A 100 14.05 -11.12 -25.96
C PHE A 100 13.22 -11.77 -27.08
N LYS A 101 12.51 -10.93 -27.83
CA LYS A 101 11.76 -11.35 -29.01
C LYS A 101 12.74 -11.60 -30.16
N LYS A 102 12.36 -12.49 -31.07
CA LYS A 102 13.15 -12.76 -32.28
C LYS A 102 13.44 -11.44 -33.02
N GLY A 103 14.69 -11.21 -33.35
CA GLY A 103 15.17 -9.99 -34.00
C GLY A 103 15.64 -8.88 -33.04
N ASP A 104 15.35 -8.98 -31.74
CA ASP A 104 15.82 -7.99 -30.77
C ASP A 104 17.35 -7.95 -30.72
N GLN A 105 17.91 -6.75 -30.67
CA GLN A 105 19.32 -6.55 -30.32
C GLN A 105 19.50 -6.68 -28.81
N VAL A 106 20.58 -7.35 -28.41
CA VAL A 106 20.97 -7.50 -27.01
C VAL A 106 22.45 -7.20 -26.82
N GLN A 107 22.76 -6.63 -25.66
CA GLN A 107 24.11 -6.29 -25.28
C GLN A 107 24.74 -7.46 -24.53
N ILE A 108 25.93 -7.89 -24.94
CA ILE A 108 26.71 -8.90 -24.21
C ILE A 108 27.65 -8.19 -23.24
N LEU A 109 27.50 -8.49 -21.97
CA LEU A 109 28.26 -7.92 -20.87
C LEU A 109 29.19 -8.97 -20.27
N GLY A 110 30.44 -8.62 -20.02
CA GLY A 110 31.44 -9.42 -19.34
C GLY A 110 31.35 -9.36 -17.81
N PRO A 111 32.29 -10.05 -17.13
CA PRO A 111 32.37 -10.12 -15.67
C PRO A 111 32.39 -8.75 -14.99
N GLN A 112 31.85 -8.69 -13.76
CA GLN A 112 31.90 -7.48 -12.96
C GLN A 112 33.05 -7.55 -11.94
N LEU A 113 33.97 -6.61 -12.05
CA LEU A 113 35.02 -6.36 -11.06
C LEU A 113 34.44 -5.79 -9.77
N VAL A 114 35.06 -6.13 -8.63
CA VAL A 114 34.79 -5.48 -7.34
C VAL A 114 34.98 -3.98 -7.48
N ASN A 115 34.11 -3.20 -6.85
CA ASN A 115 34.09 -1.73 -6.90
C ASN A 115 33.71 -1.09 -8.25
N ASN A 116 33.51 -1.87 -9.33
CA ASN A 116 32.97 -1.33 -10.57
C ASN A 116 31.45 -1.35 -10.59
N LYS A 117 30.86 -0.30 -11.18
CA LYS A 117 29.40 -0.21 -11.39
C LYS A 117 28.97 -1.15 -12.52
N ALA A 118 27.74 -1.66 -12.45
CA ALA A 118 27.16 -2.48 -13.52
C ALA A 118 27.07 -1.74 -14.88
N SER A 119 27.15 -0.40 -14.88
CA SER A 119 27.15 0.47 -16.07
C SER A 119 28.55 0.74 -16.64
N ASP A 120 29.59 0.08 -16.14
CA ASP A 120 30.96 0.27 -16.64
C ASP A 120 31.07 -0.15 -18.11
N ALA A 121 31.53 0.76 -18.97
CA ALA A 121 31.71 0.52 -20.40
C ALA A 121 32.67 -0.64 -20.70
N ARG A 122 33.62 -0.93 -19.79
CA ARG A 122 34.55 -2.06 -19.91
C ARG A 122 33.85 -3.42 -19.85
N LYS A 123 32.63 -3.48 -19.32
CA LYS A 123 31.81 -4.70 -19.36
C LYS A 123 31.26 -4.96 -20.76
N HIS A 124 31.18 -3.99 -21.66
CA HIS A 124 30.59 -4.21 -22.98
C HIS A 124 31.52 -5.05 -23.86
N LEU A 125 31.10 -6.29 -24.17
CA LEU A 125 31.86 -7.22 -25.01
C LEU A 125 31.38 -7.24 -26.47
N GLY A 126 30.15 -6.78 -26.73
CA GLY A 126 29.61 -6.73 -28.08
C GLY A 126 28.08 -6.81 -28.12
N TRP A 127 27.57 -7.02 -29.33
CA TRP A 127 26.14 -7.11 -29.63
C TRP A 127 25.79 -8.48 -30.17
N ALA A 128 24.59 -8.95 -29.85
CA ALA A 128 24.02 -10.16 -30.42
C ALA A 128 22.54 -9.93 -30.77
N THR A 129 22.05 -10.69 -31.73
CA THR A 129 20.63 -10.67 -32.14
C THR A 129 19.93 -11.91 -31.61
N VAL A 130 18.72 -11.78 -31.09
CA VAL A 130 17.90 -12.94 -30.72
C VAL A 130 17.45 -13.69 -31.98
N ASP A 131 17.88 -14.94 -32.13
CA ASP A 131 17.54 -15.80 -33.27
C ASP A 131 16.22 -16.54 -33.04
N LYS A 132 16.14 -17.27 -31.92
CA LYS A 132 14.96 -18.02 -31.54
C LYS A 132 14.86 -18.23 -30.04
N ARG A 133 13.63 -18.49 -29.59
CA ARG A 133 13.32 -18.90 -28.22
C ARG A 133 13.12 -20.42 -28.18
N VAL A 134 13.71 -21.06 -27.18
CA VAL A 134 13.63 -22.52 -26.96
C VAL A 134 13.25 -22.76 -25.50
N GLY A 135 11.95 -22.91 -25.24
CA GLY A 135 11.40 -22.97 -23.89
C GLY A 135 11.73 -21.71 -23.07
N ASN A 136 12.32 -21.89 -21.89
CA ASN A 136 12.77 -20.81 -20.99
C ASN A 136 14.20 -20.31 -21.29
N ALA A 137 14.69 -20.55 -22.51
CA ALA A 137 15.96 -20.07 -22.99
C ALA A 137 15.81 -19.34 -24.32
N VAL A 138 16.76 -18.47 -24.62
CA VAL A 138 16.89 -17.83 -25.94
C VAL A 138 18.27 -18.12 -26.52
N GLU A 139 18.29 -18.34 -27.82
CA GLU A 139 19.52 -18.42 -28.61
C GLU A 139 19.77 -17.07 -29.28
N LEU A 140 20.98 -16.56 -29.09
CA LEU A 140 21.46 -15.33 -29.67
C LEU A 140 22.57 -15.64 -30.68
N VAL A 141 22.68 -14.81 -31.70
CA VAL A 141 23.73 -14.86 -32.72
C VAL A 141 24.52 -13.56 -32.67
N ALA A 142 25.81 -13.65 -32.33
CA ALA A 142 26.76 -12.56 -32.45
C ALA A 142 27.63 -12.77 -33.69
N LYS A 143 27.61 -11.80 -34.62
CA LYS A 143 28.41 -11.83 -35.86
C LYS A 143 29.67 -10.99 -35.71
N GLY A 144 30.75 -11.39 -36.38
CA GLY A 144 32.05 -10.69 -36.35
C GLY A 144 32.79 -10.87 -35.03
N VAL A 145 32.49 -11.93 -34.28
CA VAL A 145 33.09 -12.21 -32.97
C VAL A 145 33.57 -13.65 -32.92
N ASN A 146 34.86 -13.84 -32.63
CA ASN A 146 35.41 -15.17 -32.39
C ASN A 146 34.82 -15.77 -31.09
N PRO A 147 34.17 -16.96 -31.15
CA PRO A 147 33.50 -17.55 -29.99
C PRO A 147 34.42 -17.88 -28.82
N ASP A 148 35.68 -18.27 -29.07
CA ASP A 148 36.62 -18.62 -28.01
C ASP A 148 37.16 -17.38 -27.32
N SER A 149 37.43 -16.31 -28.08
CA SER A 149 37.78 -15.00 -27.52
C SER A 149 36.65 -14.45 -26.65
N LEU A 150 35.39 -14.61 -27.08
CA LEU A 150 34.24 -14.20 -26.29
C LEU A 150 34.11 -15.05 -25.01
N LYS A 151 34.29 -16.37 -25.12
CA LYS A 151 34.26 -17.28 -23.97
C LYS A 151 35.35 -16.95 -22.95
N ALA A 152 36.57 -16.66 -23.40
CA ALA A 152 37.68 -16.22 -22.56
C ALA A 152 37.37 -14.88 -21.86
N ALA A 153 36.74 -13.94 -22.57
CA ALA A 153 36.30 -12.67 -21.99
C ALA A 153 35.16 -12.82 -20.97
N CYS A 154 34.45 -13.97 -20.95
CA CYS A 154 33.43 -14.29 -19.95
C CYS A 154 33.99 -14.92 -18.67
N THR A 155 35.19 -15.51 -18.74
CA THR A 155 35.84 -16.16 -17.60
C THR A 155 36.71 -15.19 -16.78
N GLU A 156 37.38 -14.25 -17.44
CA GLU A 156 38.25 -13.26 -16.79
C GLU A 156 37.85 -11.82 -17.17
N PRO A 157 37.75 -10.88 -16.21
CA PRO A 157 37.54 -9.48 -16.51
C PRO A 157 38.75 -8.89 -17.25
N ARG A 158 38.51 -8.01 -18.23
CA ARG A 158 39.59 -7.22 -18.88
C ARG A 158 40.19 -6.25 -17.85
N THR A 159 41.28 -6.64 -17.19
CA THR A 159 42.06 -5.78 -16.30
C THR A 159 43.27 -5.21 -17.04
N SER A 160 43.64 -3.96 -16.76
CA SER A 160 44.92 -3.38 -17.23
C SER A 160 46.09 -3.82 -16.36
N ASN A 161 45.83 -4.27 -15.11
CA ASN A 161 46.84 -4.71 -14.15
C ASN A 161 46.53 -6.15 -13.69
N ARG A 162 47.43 -7.09 -13.99
CA ARG A 162 47.36 -8.52 -13.61
C ARG A 162 47.52 -8.81 -12.10
N LEU A 163 47.67 -7.79 -11.25
CA LEU A 163 48.27 -7.95 -9.92
C LEU A 163 47.33 -7.83 -8.72
N GLU A 164 46.03 -7.57 -8.89
CA GLU A 164 45.12 -7.48 -7.73
C GLU A 164 44.07 -8.61 -7.73
N PRO A 165 44.15 -9.56 -6.76
CA PRO A 165 43.19 -10.64 -6.60
C PRO A 165 41.90 -10.09 -5.95
N HIS A 166 41.06 -9.42 -6.73
CA HIS A 166 39.75 -8.98 -6.26
C HIS A 166 38.68 -10.05 -6.54
N PRO A 167 37.73 -10.34 -5.64
CA PRO A 167 36.68 -11.33 -5.90
C PRO A 167 35.67 -10.86 -6.96
N TRP A 168 35.83 -11.21 -8.24
CA TRP A 168 34.88 -10.82 -9.31
C TRP A 168 33.69 -11.78 -9.42
N ILE A 169 32.55 -11.26 -9.90
CA ILE A 169 31.43 -12.10 -10.36
C ILE A 169 31.80 -12.61 -11.75
N THR A 170 32.06 -13.92 -11.88
CA THR A 170 32.38 -14.61 -13.13
C THR A 170 31.17 -14.74 -14.05
N GLY A 171 31.41 -14.80 -15.35
CA GLY A 171 30.39 -15.09 -16.36
C GLY A 171 29.91 -13.86 -17.13
N CYS A 172 29.35 -14.13 -18.30
CA CYS A 172 28.73 -13.11 -19.14
C CYS A 172 27.23 -12.99 -18.86
N GLN A 173 26.68 -11.82 -19.17
CA GLN A 173 25.26 -11.52 -19.09
C GLN A 173 24.76 -10.93 -20.40
N ALA A 174 23.54 -11.28 -20.79
CA ALA A 174 22.82 -10.64 -21.88
C ALA A 174 21.88 -9.57 -21.30
N ALA A 175 21.98 -8.35 -21.82
CA ALA A 175 21.17 -7.23 -21.40
C ALA A 175 20.26 -6.73 -22.53
N THR A 176 19.00 -6.44 -22.21
CA THR A 176 18.07 -5.83 -23.17
C THR A 176 18.39 -4.36 -23.42
N THR A 177 18.08 -3.85 -24.62
CA THR A 177 18.48 -2.50 -25.07
C THR A 177 17.34 -1.62 -25.57
N SER A 178 16.09 -1.94 -25.18
CA SER A 178 14.93 -1.09 -25.48
C SER A 178 15.11 0.31 -24.86
N THR A 179 14.65 1.35 -25.57
CA THR A 179 14.65 2.74 -25.07
C THR A 179 13.78 2.93 -23.84
N LEU A 180 12.76 2.08 -23.66
CA LEU A 180 11.91 2.07 -22.47
C LEU A 180 12.63 1.44 -21.25
N HIS A 181 13.69 0.64 -21.45
CA HIS A 181 14.40 -0.07 -20.37
C HIS A 181 15.48 0.79 -19.69
N PHE A 182 15.07 1.89 -19.04
CA PHE A 182 16.00 2.84 -18.41
C PHE A 182 16.22 2.62 -16.90
N MET A 183 15.43 1.75 -16.25
CA MET A 183 15.57 1.45 -14.82
C MET A 183 16.23 0.08 -14.59
N ARG A 184 16.87 -0.12 -13.43
CA ARG A 184 17.23 -1.48 -12.96
C ARG A 184 15.95 -2.25 -12.64
N GLU A 185 15.97 -3.59 -12.75
CA GLU A 185 14.78 -4.43 -12.51
C GLU A 185 14.14 -4.16 -11.13
N SER A 186 14.93 -4.13 -10.07
CA SER A 186 14.44 -3.86 -8.71
C SER A 186 13.89 -2.44 -8.53
N THR A 187 14.48 -1.46 -9.22
CA THR A 187 13.99 -0.07 -9.21
C THR A 187 12.64 0.02 -9.92
N ALA A 188 12.51 -0.63 -11.07
CA ALA A 188 11.25 -0.71 -11.80
C ALA A 188 10.16 -1.42 -10.98
N MET A 189 10.49 -2.49 -10.26
CA MET A 189 9.54 -3.14 -9.34
C MET A 189 9.06 -2.20 -8.22
N ARG A 190 9.95 -1.40 -7.64
CA ARG A 190 9.63 -0.45 -6.56
C ARG A 190 8.87 0.79 -7.04
N PHE A 191 9.03 1.16 -8.31
CA PHE A 191 8.55 2.43 -8.85
C PHE A 191 7.05 2.70 -8.61
N PRO A 192 6.12 1.74 -8.78
CA PRO A 192 4.71 1.99 -8.48
C PRO A 192 4.46 2.31 -7.00
N ALA A 193 5.21 1.72 -6.06
CA ALA A 193 5.10 2.06 -4.64
C ALA A 193 5.56 3.51 -4.38
N TRP A 194 6.61 3.96 -5.07
CA TRP A 194 7.09 5.36 -4.98
C TRP A 194 6.06 6.34 -5.53
N VAL A 195 5.40 6.01 -6.64
CA VAL A 195 4.29 6.80 -7.18
C VAL A 195 3.14 6.89 -6.15
N MET A 196 2.77 5.76 -5.55
CA MET A 196 1.73 5.73 -4.51
C MET A 196 2.11 6.55 -3.27
N ALA A 197 3.39 6.53 -2.88
CA ALA A 197 3.91 7.36 -1.79
C ALA A 197 3.83 8.86 -2.14
N GLY A 198 4.22 9.26 -3.36
CA GLY A 198 4.09 10.63 -3.83
C GLY A 198 2.63 11.11 -3.83
N ILE A 199 1.70 10.27 -4.31
CA ILE A 199 0.26 10.55 -4.27
C ILE A 199 -0.22 10.69 -2.81
N LEU A 200 0.25 9.84 -1.89
CA LEU A 200 -0.10 9.96 -0.48
C LEU A 200 0.32 11.31 0.09
N ILE A 201 1.57 11.74 -0.12
CA ILE A 201 2.04 13.05 0.36
C ILE A 201 1.19 14.18 -0.25
N ALA A 202 0.87 14.11 -1.54
CA ALA A 202 0.00 15.09 -2.19
C ALA A 202 -1.42 15.10 -1.60
N LEU A 203 -1.98 13.94 -1.29
CA LEU A 203 -3.29 13.83 -0.64
C LEU A 203 -3.28 14.35 0.79
N ILE A 204 -2.22 14.08 1.57
CA ILE A 204 -2.05 14.64 2.92
C ILE A 204 -2.03 16.17 2.83
N PHE A 205 -1.20 16.72 1.94
CA PHE A 205 -1.12 18.16 1.72
C PHE A 205 -2.48 18.76 1.33
N LEU A 206 -3.16 18.15 0.35
CA LEU A 206 -4.46 18.62 -0.14
C LEU A 206 -5.52 18.58 0.97
N LEU A 207 -5.66 17.45 1.66
CA LEU A 207 -6.68 17.24 2.67
C LEU A 207 -6.50 18.21 3.84
N ALA A 208 -5.29 18.30 4.36
CA ALA A 208 -4.95 19.20 5.46
C ALA A 208 -5.07 20.67 5.06
N THR A 209 -4.72 21.04 3.82
CA THR A 209 -4.90 22.41 3.30
C THR A 209 -6.37 22.78 3.22
N LEU A 210 -7.21 21.88 2.70
CA LEU A 210 -8.65 22.13 2.56
C LEU A 210 -9.37 22.22 3.91
N TRP A 211 -8.89 21.50 4.92
CA TRP A 211 -9.53 21.47 6.25
C TRP A 211 -9.00 22.55 7.19
N PHE A 212 -7.72 22.90 7.13
CA PHE A 212 -7.07 23.76 8.13
C PHE A 212 -6.16 24.87 7.56
N GLY A 213 -5.98 24.91 6.24
CA GLY A 213 -5.14 25.90 5.56
C GLY A 213 -3.73 25.41 5.20
N PRO A 214 -3.00 26.18 4.35
CA PRO A 214 -1.81 25.70 3.64
C PRO A 214 -0.63 25.36 4.56
N TRP A 215 -0.48 26.06 5.68
CA TRP A 215 0.60 25.81 6.65
C TRP A 215 0.44 24.46 7.35
N VAL A 216 -0.81 24.08 7.68
CA VAL A 216 -1.11 22.75 8.24
C VAL A 216 -0.86 21.68 7.18
N GLY A 217 -1.27 21.96 5.93
CA GLY A 217 -1.02 21.09 4.77
C GLY A 217 0.45 20.79 4.55
N LEU A 218 1.27 21.83 4.41
CA LEU A 218 2.70 21.70 4.18
C LEU A 218 3.38 20.96 5.33
N PHE A 219 3.07 21.36 6.58
CA PHE A 219 3.67 20.76 7.76
C PHE A 219 3.33 19.26 7.88
N ALA A 220 2.05 18.91 7.74
CA ALA A 220 1.60 17.53 7.85
C ALA A 220 2.23 16.62 6.78
N ALA A 221 2.30 17.11 5.54
CA ALA A 221 2.89 16.36 4.42
C ALA A 221 4.40 16.12 4.62
N LEU A 222 5.16 17.17 4.96
CA LEU A 222 6.60 17.05 5.21
C LEU A 222 6.88 16.17 6.43
N THR A 223 6.13 16.37 7.52
CA THR A 223 6.28 15.58 8.74
C THR A 223 6.02 14.10 8.48
N PHE A 224 4.93 13.77 7.77
CA PHE A 224 4.63 12.38 7.44
C PHE A 224 5.76 11.76 6.61
N LEU A 225 6.31 12.49 5.63
CA LEU A 225 7.39 12.02 4.77
C LEU A 225 8.69 11.78 5.53
N PHE A 226 9.06 12.66 6.46
CA PHE A 226 10.37 12.64 7.12
C PHE A 226 10.44 11.86 8.43
N ILE A 227 9.33 11.33 8.96
CA ILE A 227 9.42 10.33 10.02
C ILE A 227 10.17 9.11 9.44
N PRO A 228 11.33 8.70 10.02
CA PRO A 228 12.24 7.74 9.39
C PRO A 228 11.58 6.44 8.92
N ARG A 229 10.64 5.92 9.72
CA ARG A 229 9.91 4.70 9.39
C ARG A 229 8.98 4.86 8.18
N HIS A 230 8.32 6.00 8.03
CA HIS A 230 7.45 6.27 6.88
C HIS A 230 8.29 6.47 5.62
N PHE A 231 9.41 7.19 5.76
CA PHE A 231 10.39 7.34 4.69
C PHE A 231 10.88 5.97 4.22
N PHE A 232 11.25 5.06 5.13
CA PHE A 232 11.65 3.70 4.77
C PHE A 232 10.55 2.94 4.02
N HIS A 233 9.32 2.89 4.55
CA HIS A 233 8.20 2.20 3.91
C HIS A 233 7.85 2.76 2.52
N ALA A 234 8.00 4.08 2.31
CA ALA A 234 7.78 4.71 1.02
C ALA A 234 8.69 4.20 -0.11
N HIS A 235 9.83 3.57 0.23
CA HIS A 235 10.80 3.09 -0.76
C HIS A 235 10.67 1.60 -1.09
N LEU A 236 9.88 0.84 -0.34
CA LEU A 236 9.78 -0.60 -0.49
C LEU A 236 8.74 -0.99 -1.55
N CYS A 237 8.99 -2.07 -2.27
CA CYS A 237 7.97 -2.74 -3.08
C CYS A 237 7.00 -3.49 -2.15
N THR A 238 6.11 -2.78 -1.47
CA THR A 238 5.15 -3.33 -0.49
C THR A 238 3.79 -2.62 -0.61
N PHE A 239 2.77 -3.17 0.04
CA PHE A 239 1.40 -2.65 -0.06
C PHE A 239 1.04 -1.59 0.98
N ASP A 240 1.88 -1.36 1.99
CA ASP A 240 1.52 -0.58 3.18
C ASP A 240 1.32 0.92 2.87
N THR A 241 2.26 1.50 2.12
CA THR A 241 2.10 2.89 1.66
C THR A 241 0.96 2.99 0.66
N ALA A 242 0.81 2.03 -0.26
CA ALA A 242 -0.24 2.03 -1.26
C ALA A 242 -1.65 1.93 -0.66
N VAL A 243 -1.87 1.04 0.31
CA VAL A 243 -3.17 0.94 0.99
C VAL A 243 -3.44 2.20 1.80
N THR A 244 -2.41 2.80 2.41
CA THR A 244 -2.55 4.06 3.13
C THR A 244 -2.99 5.18 2.18
N THR A 245 -2.39 5.27 0.98
CA THR A 245 -2.84 6.18 -0.10
C THR A 245 -4.31 5.95 -0.44
N MET A 246 -4.71 4.68 -0.64
CA MET A 246 -6.08 4.33 -1.00
C MET A 246 -7.09 4.66 0.11
N ILE A 247 -6.75 4.41 1.37
CA ILE A 247 -7.58 4.78 2.53
C ILE A 247 -7.80 6.30 2.55
N VAL A 248 -6.73 7.10 2.43
CA VAL A 248 -6.84 8.56 2.43
C VAL A 248 -7.63 9.06 1.21
N ALA A 249 -7.41 8.46 0.03
CA ALA A 249 -8.14 8.80 -1.18
C ALA A 249 -9.65 8.51 -1.05
N VAL A 250 -10.02 7.37 -0.46
CA VAL A 250 -11.42 7.02 -0.18
C VAL A 250 -12.03 7.99 0.83
N ILE A 251 -11.33 8.33 1.91
CA ILE A 251 -11.82 9.30 2.91
C ILE A 251 -12.02 10.68 2.28
N TYR A 252 -11.08 11.13 1.44
CA TYR A 252 -11.21 12.37 0.70
C TYR A 252 -12.41 12.33 -0.27
N ALA A 253 -12.52 11.28 -1.08
CA ALA A 253 -13.63 11.13 -2.03
C ALA A 253 -14.99 11.00 -1.32
N PHE A 254 -15.05 10.30 -0.19
CA PHE A 254 -16.23 10.21 0.65
C PHE A 254 -16.63 11.59 1.16
N TRP A 255 -15.71 12.37 1.72
CA TRP A 255 -15.96 13.74 2.17
C TRP A 255 -16.48 14.64 1.03
N ARG A 256 -15.93 14.51 -0.18
CA ARG A 256 -16.41 15.22 -1.38
C ARG A 256 -17.79 14.72 -1.84
N SER A 257 -18.09 13.44 -1.67
CA SER A 257 -19.36 12.82 -2.07
C SER A 257 -20.56 13.37 -1.30
N LEU A 258 -20.34 13.84 -0.07
CA LEU A 258 -21.37 14.49 0.76
C LEU A 258 -22.00 15.72 0.07
N LYS A 259 -21.29 16.34 -0.88
CA LYS A 259 -21.76 17.52 -1.61
C LYS A 259 -21.96 17.28 -3.11
N SER A 260 -21.60 16.11 -3.63
CA SER A 260 -21.56 15.88 -5.08
C SER A 260 -21.77 14.42 -5.47
N ARG A 261 -22.77 14.16 -6.31
CA ARG A 261 -23.07 12.81 -6.82
C ARG A 261 -21.94 12.20 -7.66
N LYS A 262 -21.18 13.02 -8.41
CA LYS A 262 -20.00 12.53 -9.16
C LYS A 262 -19.00 11.84 -8.23
N TRP A 263 -18.79 12.42 -7.05
CA TRP A 263 -17.85 11.90 -6.06
C TRP A 263 -18.35 10.63 -5.35
N VAL A 264 -19.65 10.31 -5.40
CA VAL A 264 -20.20 9.02 -4.93
C VAL A 264 -19.61 7.87 -5.75
N PHE A 265 -19.64 7.99 -7.09
CA PHE A 265 -19.07 6.98 -7.99
C PHE A 265 -17.54 6.91 -7.88
N ILE A 266 -16.86 8.07 -7.80
CA ILE A 266 -15.40 8.10 -7.60
C ILE A 266 -15.02 7.41 -6.28
N CYS A 267 -15.72 7.69 -5.19
CA CYS A 267 -15.49 7.05 -3.89
C CYS A 267 -15.67 5.53 -3.97
N SER A 268 -16.71 5.08 -4.67
CA SER A 268 -17.02 3.65 -4.83
C SER A 268 -15.95 2.93 -5.66
N ILE A 269 -15.46 3.55 -6.73
CA ILE A 269 -14.36 3.03 -7.56
C ILE A 269 -13.05 2.99 -6.76
N LEU A 270 -12.72 4.07 -6.05
CA LEU A 270 -11.52 4.12 -5.22
C LEU A 270 -11.55 3.08 -4.10
N TRP A 271 -12.72 2.80 -3.52
CA TRP A 271 -12.86 1.73 -2.54
C TRP A 271 -12.67 0.35 -3.19
N GLY A 272 -13.20 0.11 -4.40
CA GLY A 272 -12.89 -1.09 -5.17
C GLY A 272 -11.39 -1.28 -5.44
N LEU A 273 -10.69 -0.22 -5.82
CA LEU A 273 -9.22 -0.23 -5.98
C LEU A 273 -8.50 -0.47 -4.64
N ALA A 274 -9.02 0.06 -3.53
CA ALA A 274 -8.51 -0.19 -2.20
C ALA A 274 -8.65 -1.67 -1.81
N LEU A 275 -9.80 -2.29 -2.08
CA LEU A 275 -10.02 -3.73 -1.88
C LEU A 275 -9.07 -4.58 -2.72
N LEU A 276 -8.80 -4.16 -3.96
CA LEU A 276 -7.80 -4.78 -4.84
C LEU A 276 -6.35 -4.49 -4.42
N THR A 277 -6.12 -3.63 -3.42
CA THR A 277 -4.80 -3.30 -2.87
C THR A 277 -4.47 -4.13 -1.63
N LYS A 278 -5.37 -4.17 -0.64
CA LYS A 278 -5.14 -4.90 0.63
C LYS A 278 -6.44 -5.12 1.41
N LEU A 279 -6.52 -6.20 2.19
CA LEU A 279 -7.66 -6.51 3.05
C LEU A 279 -8.07 -5.36 3.97
N ASN A 280 -7.13 -4.54 4.46
CA ASN A 280 -7.42 -3.41 5.35
C ASN A 280 -8.52 -2.47 4.81
N ALA A 281 -8.71 -2.42 3.48
CA ALA A 281 -9.75 -1.63 2.86
C ALA A 281 -11.19 -2.06 3.20
N PHE A 282 -11.41 -3.32 3.59
CA PHE A 282 -12.71 -3.79 4.09
C PHE A 282 -13.14 -3.07 5.37
N PHE A 283 -12.18 -2.56 6.14
CA PHE A 283 -12.47 -1.86 7.38
C PHE A 283 -12.76 -0.36 7.19
N ILE A 284 -12.49 0.24 6.02
CA ILE A 284 -12.71 1.67 5.76
C ILE A 284 -14.16 2.12 6.07
N PRO A 285 -15.21 1.36 5.73
CA PRO A 285 -16.57 1.77 6.06
C PRO A 285 -16.83 1.93 7.57
N ILE A 286 -16.10 1.24 8.45
CA ILE A 286 -16.34 1.25 9.90
C ILE A 286 -16.16 2.67 10.51
N PRO A 287 -14.98 3.33 10.40
CA PRO A 287 -14.83 4.69 10.91
C PRO A 287 -15.71 5.70 10.18
N LEU A 288 -16.07 5.47 8.90
CA LEU A 288 -16.98 6.37 8.17
C LEU A 288 -18.44 6.26 8.65
N VAL A 289 -18.92 5.05 8.93
CA VAL A 289 -20.25 4.82 9.50
C VAL A 289 -20.30 5.35 10.93
N ALA A 290 -19.28 5.09 11.75
CA ALA A 290 -19.18 5.66 13.09
C ALA A 290 -19.21 7.20 13.05
N TRP A 291 -18.49 7.80 12.11
CA TRP A 291 -18.51 9.24 11.89
C TRP A 291 -19.90 9.75 11.54
N TRP A 292 -20.61 9.07 10.64
CA TRP A 292 -21.98 9.44 10.24
C TRP A 292 -22.95 9.37 11.42
N LEU A 293 -22.88 8.30 12.22
CA LEU A 293 -23.72 8.12 13.40
C LEU A 293 -23.48 9.21 14.47
N ILE A 294 -22.24 9.65 14.65
CA ILE A 294 -21.87 10.69 15.63
C ILE A 294 -22.28 12.09 15.15
N THR A 295 -22.05 12.39 13.87
CA THR A 295 -22.24 13.75 13.32
C THR A 295 -23.68 14.05 12.89
N VAL A 296 -24.50 13.02 12.75
CA VAL A 296 -25.90 13.13 12.32
C VAL A 296 -26.79 12.35 13.31
N PRO A 297 -26.88 12.79 14.59
CA PRO A 297 -27.66 12.06 15.58
C PRO A 297 -29.14 12.01 15.18
N PRO A 298 -29.83 10.88 15.41
CA PRO A 298 -31.26 10.76 15.12
C PRO A 298 -32.04 11.84 15.88
N GLN A 299 -32.87 12.60 15.16
CA GLN A 299 -33.84 13.48 15.80
C GLN A 299 -34.98 12.62 16.34
N TRP A 300 -34.86 12.21 17.61
CA TRP A 300 -35.93 11.55 18.35
C TRP A 300 -37.07 12.53 18.61
N ARG A 301 -37.94 12.75 17.62
CA ARG A 301 -39.14 13.56 17.81
C ARG A 301 -40.24 12.69 18.40
N ILE A 302 -40.21 12.49 19.71
CA ILE A 302 -41.33 11.91 20.45
C ILE A 302 -42.43 12.98 20.50
N GLU A 303 -43.50 12.81 19.74
CA GLU A 303 -44.65 13.72 19.81
C GLU A 303 -45.27 13.66 21.22
N LYS A 304 -45.48 14.83 21.86
CA LYS A 304 -45.98 14.95 23.25
C LYS A 304 -47.29 14.16 23.50
N ARG A 305 -48.07 13.88 22.45
CA ARG A 305 -49.37 13.20 22.52
C ARG A 305 -49.27 11.69 22.78
N GLU A 306 -48.09 11.09 22.66
CA GLU A 306 -47.90 9.63 22.83
C GLU A 306 -47.21 9.23 24.15
N ARG A 307 -46.83 10.20 25.00
CA ARG A 307 -46.05 9.95 26.23
C ARG A 307 -46.71 8.98 27.23
N THR A 308 -48.04 9.00 27.31
CA THR A 308 -48.84 8.11 28.17
C THR A 308 -49.01 6.71 27.57
N ARG A 309 -49.03 6.60 26.23
CA ARG A 309 -49.12 5.31 25.52
C ARG A 309 -47.77 4.59 25.56
N VAL A 310 -46.68 5.31 25.31
CA VAL A 310 -45.30 4.80 25.38
C VAL A 310 -44.95 4.28 26.78
N ARG A 311 -45.44 4.92 27.87
CA ARG A 311 -45.18 4.44 29.24
C ARG A 311 -45.82 3.06 29.51
N ASN A 312 -47.05 2.84 29.07
CA ASN A 312 -47.75 1.57 29.28
C ASN A 312 -47.24 0.47 28.33
N THR A 313 -46.92 0.81 27.08
CA THR A 313 -46.32 -0.12 26.11
C THR A 313 -44.87 -0.46 26.45
N ALA A 314 -44.11 0.45 27.06
CA ALA A 314 -42.74 0.18 27.53
C ALA A 314 -42.75 -0.82 28.69
N ILE A 315 -43.64 -0.66 29.68
CA ILE A 315 -43.74 -1.62 30.80
C ILE A 315 -44.09 -3.02 30.25
N HIS A 316 -45.09 -3.15 29.38
CA HIS A 316 -45.50 -4.45 28.84
C HIS A 316 -44.48 -5.03 27.84
N GLY A 317 -43.79 -4.19 27.06
CA GLY A 317 -42.74 -4.61 26.13
C GLY A 317 -41.44 -5.02 26.83
N THR A 318 -41.08 -4.39 27.96
CA THR A 318 -39.95 -4.81 28.80
C THR A 318 -40.23 -6.16 29.46
N TRP A 319 -41.46 -6.40 29.94
CA TRP A 319 -41.86 -7.73 30.41
C TRP A 319 -41.78 -8.78 29.30
N ALA A 320 -42.32 -8.50 28.11
CA ALA A 320 -42.25 -9.43 26.97
C ALA A 320 -40.82 -9.72 26.49
N LEU A 321 -39.93 -8.72 26.49
CA LEU A 321 -38.51 -8.89 26.17
C LEU A 321 -37.79 -9.70 27.25
N ILE A 322 -38.07 -9.49 28.54
CA ILE A 322 -37.53 -10.34 29.61
C ILE A 322 -38.00 -11.79 29.45
N THR A 323 -39.28 -12.03 29.10
CA THR A 323 -39.79 -13.38 28.85
C THR A 323 -39.15 -14.01 27.61
N LEU A 324 -38.97 -13.24 26.52
CA LEU A 324 -38.31 -13.72 25.30
C LEU A 324 -36.81 -14.01 25.52
N PHE A 325 -36.11 -13.15 26.26
CA PHE A 325 -34.69 -13.29 26.59
C PHE A 325 -34.44 -14.45 27.57
N SER A 326 -35.43 -14.78 28.40
CA SER A 326 -35.42 -15.97 29.27
C SER A 326 -35.64 -17.28 28.50
N PHE A 327 -36.24 -17.21 27.30
CA PHE A 327 -36.54 -18.37 26.46
C PHE A 327 -35.54 -18.59 25.30
N LEU A 328 -34.78 -17.57 24.89
CA LEU A 328 -33.90 -17.63 23.72
C LEU A 328 -32.49 -17.14 24.05
N TRP A 329 -31.64 -18.07 24.47
CA TRP A 329 -30.19 -17.92 24.48
C TRP A 329 -29.66 -18.06 23.03
N MET A 330 -29.94 -17.11 22.13
CA MET A 330 -29.36 -17.09 20.78
C MET A 330 -29.49 -15.73 20.05
N GLY A 331 -28.33 -15.11 19.77
CA GLY A 331 -28.10 -14.21 18.62
C GLY A 331 -28.37 -12.71 18.80
N SER A 332 -27.44 -11.87 18.33
CA SER A 332 -27.55 -10.40 18.32
C SER A 332 -28.52 -9.84 17.26
N MET A 333 -28.92 -10.63 16.26
CA MET A 333 -29.83 -10.20 15.20
C MET A 333 -31.32 -10.17 15.61
N THR A 334 -31.74 -11.08 16.50
CA THR A 334 -33.11 -11.10 17.03
C THR A 334 -33.39 -9.87 17.90
N ALA A 335 -32.39 -9.42 18.68
CA ALA A 335 -32.47 -8.18 19.46
C ALA A 335 -32.64 -6.93 18.57
N ALA A 336 -31.94 -6.85 17.43
CA ALA A 336 -32.07 -5.73 16.50
C ALA A 336 -33.45 -5.70 15.82
N CYS A 337 -33.96 -6.86 15.37
CA CYS A 337 -35.31 -6.97 14.82
C CYS A 337 -36.38 -6.66 15.87
N ALA A 338 -36.20 -7.12 17.11
CA ALA A 338 -37.11 -6.82 18.22
C ALA A 338 -37.13 -5.33 18.57
N LEU A 339 -35.97 -4.66 18.57
CA LEU A 339 -35.86 -3.20 18.78
C LEU A 339 -36.51 -2.39 17.65
N LEU A 340 -36.37 -2.83 16.39
CA LEU A 340 -37.02 -2.21 15.24
C LEU A 340 -38.54 -2.39 15.28
N CYS A 341 -39.02 -3.58 15.62
CA CYS A 341 -40.44 -3.84 15.85
C CYS A 341 -40.97 -3.06 17.07
N TRP A 342 -40.16 -2.86 18.11
CA TRP A 342 -40.52 -2.07 19.29
C TRP A 342 -40.69 -0.57 18.94
N GLY A 343 -39.81 -0.04 18.08
CA GLY A 343 -39.91 1.34 17.56
C GLY A 343 -41.17 1.58 16.73
N THR A 344 -41.62 0.60 15.95
CA THR A 344 -42.84 0.71 15.14
C THR A 344 -44.13 0.53 15.95
N VAL A 345 -44.14 -0.38 16.95
CA VAL A 345 -45.30 -0.60 17.84
C VAL A 345 -45.50 0.54 18.84
N ALA A 346 -44.43 1.23 19.24
CA ALA A 346 -44.49 2.33 20.21
C ALA A 346 -44.96 3.68 19.61
N GLY A 347 -45.32 3.76 18.32
CA GLY A 347 -45.70 5.02 17.67
C GLY A 347 -44.54 5.98 17.40
N VAL A 348 -43.32 5.59 17.77
CA VAL A 348 -42.11 6.42 17.64
C VAL A 348 -41.77 6.58 16.17
N ARG A 349 -42.16 7.71 15.57
CA ARG A 349 -41.71 8.11 14.24
C ARG A 349 -40.23 8.51 14.28
N ILE A 350 -39.35 7.55 14.01
CA ILE A 350 -37.91 7.81 13.88
C ILE A 350 -37.68 8.50 12.53
N LYS A 351 -37.37 9.80 12.57
CA LYS A 351 -36.90 10.52 11.36
C LYS A 351 -35.42 10.20 11.14
N LEU A 352 -35.14 9.12 10.40
CA LEU A 352 -33.79 8.79 9.96
C LEU A 352 -33.27 9.89 9.03
N GLN A 353 -32.05 10.35 9.30
CA GLN A 353 -31.39 11.34 8.47
C GLN A 353 -30.89 10.70 7.16
N PRO A 354 -30.66 11.48 6.09
CA PRO A 354 -30.27 10.93 4.80
C PRO A 354 -28.96 10.15 4.90
N ILE A 355 -29.00 8.87 4.53
CA ILE A 355 -27.81 8.03 4.43
C ILE A 355 -26.92 8.57 3.31
N PRO A 356 -25.62 8.85 3.55
CA PRO A 356 -24.69 9.22 2.50
C PRO A 356 -24.72 8.19 1.36
N GLN A 357 -24.99 8.67 0.14
CA GLN A 357 -25.15 7.80 -1.04
C GLN A 357 -23.93 6.92 -1.30
N ALA A 358 -22.73 7.35 -0.89
CA ALA A 358 -21.52 6.54 -0.95
C ALA A 358 -21.67 5.19 -0.23
N PHE A 359 -22.36 5.11 0.91
CA PHE A 359 -22.57 3.83 1.60
C PHE A 359 -23.42 2.84 0.80
N LEU A 360 -24.33 3.33 -0.05
CA LEU A 360 -25.17 2.49 -0.89
C LEU A 360 -24.42 1.98 -2.14
N TRP A 361 -23.57 2.84 -2.72
CA TRP A 361 -22.89 2.54 -3.99
C TRP A 361 -21.51 1.90 -3.83
N MET A 362 -20.85 2.08 -2.67
CA MET A 362 -19.56 1.45 -2.40
C MET A 362 -19.63 -0.08 -2.50
N PRO A 363 -20.52 -0.80 -1.79
CA PRO A 363 -20.61 -2.27 -1.88
C PRO A 363 -20.82 -2.81 -3.30
N PRO A 364 -21.87 -2.43 -4.06
CA PRO A 364 -22.12 -3.02 -5.37
C PRO A 364 -21.02 -2.74 -6.38
N ILE A 365 -20.40 -1.54 -6.37
CA ILE A 365 -19.32 -1.22 -7.30
C ILE A 365 -18.00 -1.86 -6.84
N GLY A 366 -17.62 -1.63 -5.58
CA GLY A 366 -16.32 -2.05 -5.05
C GLY A 366 -16.17 -3.56 -4.96
N ILE A 367 -17.20 -4.29 -4.50
CA ILE A 367 -17.18 -5.76 -4.46
C ILE A 367 -17.19 -6.31 -5.89
N SER A 368 -18.00 -5.76 -6.80
CA SER A 368 -17.98 -6.20 -8.21
C SER A 368 -16.59 -6.02 -8.83
N MET A 369 -15.92 -4.88 -8.60
CA MET A 369 -14.55 -4.66 -9.06
C MET A 369 -13.58 -5.71 -8.50
N LEU A 370 -13.72 -6.09 -7.22
CA LEU A 370 -12.89 -7.12 -6.61
C LEU A 370 -13.00 -8.46 -7.35
N PHE A 371 -14.22 -8.92 -7.63
CA PHE A 371 -14.47 -10.19 -8.33
C PHE A 371 -14.12 -10.11 -9.82
N LEU A 372 -14.36 -8.98 -10.48
CA LEU A 372 -14.07 -8.81 -11.90
C LEU A 372 -12.57 -8.69 -12.18
N LEU A 373 -11.83 -7.95 -11.34
CA LEU A 373 -10.43 -7.60 -11.60
C LEU A 373 -9.42 -8.51 -10.89
N TRP A 374 -9.89 -9.49 -10.10
CA TRP A 374 -9.04 -10.50 -9.50
C TRP A 374 -9.35 -11.89 -10.08
N PRO A 375 -8.55 -12.37 -11.05
CA PRO A 375 -8.83 -13.65 -11.72
C PRO A 375 -8.95 -14.87 -10.81
N LEU A 376 -8.28 -14.85 -9.66
CA LEU A 376 -8.42 -15.89 -8.64
C LEU A 376 -9.88 -16.11 -8.20
N LEU A 377 -10.71 -15.08 -8.24
CA LEU A 377 -12.11 -15.12 -7.81
C LEU A 377 -13.08 -15.50 -8.94
N TRP A 378 -12.61 -15.73 -10.16
CA TRP A 378 -13.49 -16.08 -11.30
C TRP A 378 -13.98 -17.53 -11.24
N TYR A 379 -13.17 -18.43 -10.70
CA TYR A 379 -13.48 -19.85 -10.57
C TYR A 379 -13.62 -20.22 -9.10
N ASP A 380 -14.63 -21.05 -8.80
CA ASP A 380 -15.01 -21.45 -7.45
C ASP A 380 -15.12 -20.21 -6.52
N SER A 381 -15.78 -19.15 -7.00
CA SER A 381 -15.70 -17.80 -6.42
C SER A 381 -15.95 -17.74 -4.92
N ALA A 382 -16.94 -18.49 -4.43
CA ALA A 382 -17.29 -18.56 -3.01
C ALA A 382 -16.20 -19.25 -2.18
N GLU A 383 -15.61 -20.32 -2.69
CA GLU A 383 -14.52 -21.05 -2.04
C GLU A 383 -13.25 -20.20 -2.02
N SER A 384 -12.84 -19.65 -3.18
CA SER A 384 -11.67 -18.78 -3.29
C SER A 384 -11.78 -17.54 -2.38
N PHE A 385 -12.95 -16.92 -2.30
CA PHE A 385 -13.19 -15.79 -1.41
C PHE A 385 -13.19 -16.18 0.07
N THR A 386 -13.82 -17.31 0.41
CA THR A 386 -13.81 -17.85 1.78
C THR A 386 -12.39 -18.21 2.21
N ASN A 387 -11.60 -18.85 1.35
CA ASN A 387 -10.21 -19.18 1.62
C ASN A 387 -9.35 -17.93 1.84
N TYR A 388 -9.55 -16.89 1.03
CA TYR A 388 -8.92 -15.59 1.21
C TYR A 388 -9.25 -14.98 2.59
N LEU A 389 -10.52 -15.00 3.00
CA LEU A 389 -10.92 -14.46 4.30
C LEU A 389 -10.39 -15.31 5.46
N SER A 390 -10.51 -16.63 5.38
CA SER A 390 -10.05 -17.59 6.38
C SER A 390 -8.54 -17.52 6.60
N PHE A 391 -7.74 -17.28 5.55
CA PHE A 391 -6.30 -17.07 5.68
C PHE A 391 -5.98 -15.89 6.61
N HIS A 392 -6.73 -14.80 6.49
CA HIS A 392 -6.48 -13.59 7.29
C HIS A 392 -7.04 -13.68 8.71
N LEU A 393 -8.09 -14.48 8.92
CA LEU A 393 -8.62 -14.77 10.25
C LEU A 393 -7.67 -15.69 11.06
N ASN A 394 -6.88 -16.52 10.39
CA ASN A 394 -5.94 -17.46 11.01
C ASN A 394 -4.46 -17.10 10.70
N HIS A 395 -4.16 -15.81 10.55
CA HIS A 395 -2.86 -15.35 10.05
C HIS A 395 -1.70 -15.78 10.97
N ILE A 396 -0.57 -16.13 10.36
CA ILE A 396 0.67 -16.53 11.05
C ILE A 396 1.20 -15.35 11.88
N HIS A 397 1.59 -15.61 13.13
CA HIS A 397 2.23 -14.63 14.01
C HIS A 397 3.71 -14.45 13.65
N TYR A 398 4.21 -13.21 13.61
CA TYR A 398 5.64 -12.96 13.52
C TYR A 398 6.18 -12.62 14.90
N LEU A 399 7.38 -13.10 15.18
CA LEU A 399 8.07 -12.84 16.42
C LEU A 399 8.40 -11.35 16.51
N GLN A 400 7.84 -10.68 17.52
CA GLN A 400 8.11 -9.27 17.78
C GLN A 400 8.75 -9.12 19.15
N GLN A 401 9.93 -8.53 19.22
CA GLN A 401 10.53 -8.20 20.51
C GLN A 401 9.86 -6.94 21.09
N TYR A 402 9.47 -7.00 22.36
CA TYR A 402 8.81 -5.92 23.09
C TYR A 402 9.25 -5.96 24.56
N PHE A 403 9.95 -4.93 25.02
CA PHE A 403 10.50 -4.83 26.39
C PHE A 403 11.28 -6.06 26.87
N GLY A 404 12.12 -6.64 26.00
CA GLY A 404 12.95 -7.81 26.33
C GLY A 404 12.23 -9.15 26.15
N GLU A 405 10.93 -9.16 25.91
CA GLU A 405 10.14 -10.36 25.65
C GLU A 405 9.88 -10.57 24.16
N ILE A 406 9.69 -11.82 23.75
CA ILE A 406 9.29 -12.17 22.39
C ILE A 406 7.78 -12.42 22.38
N LEU A 407 7.04 -11.51 21.74
CA LEU A 407 5.62 -11.67 21.47
C LEU A 407 5.45 -12.65 20.30
N ALA A 408 5.21 -13.92 20.64
CA ALA A 408 5.02 -15.00 19.66
C ALA A 408 3.56 -15.43 19.49
N VAL A 409 2.76 -15.35 20.57
CA VAL A 409 1.37 -15.80 20.65
C VAL A 409 0.53 -14.80 21.45
N PRO A 410 -0.79 -14.70 21.19
CA PRO A 410 -1.70 -13.90 22.01
C PRO A 410 -1.77 -14.43 23.46
N PRO A 411 -2.20 -13.60 24.44
CA PRO A 411 -2.69 -12.23 24.28
C PRO A 411 -1.56 -11.21 24.11
N PHE A 412 -1.70 -10.32 23.12
CA PHE A 412 -0.75 -9.25 22.88
C PHE A 412 -1.02 -8.01 23.76
N PRO A 413 0.02 -7.22 24.11
CA PRO A 413 -0.15 -6.03 24.93
C PRO A 413 -0.98 -4.94 24.24
N LEU A 414 -2.03 -4.47 24.92
CA LEU A 414 -2.85 -3.33 24.47
C LEU A 414 -2.02 -2.07 24.17
N SER A 415 -0.91 -1.91 24.89
CA SER A 415 -0.02 -0.76 24.77
C SER A 415 0.82 -0.78 23.48
N PHE A 416 0.95 -1.91 22.79
CA PHE A 416 1.90 -2.10 21.70
C PHE A 416 1.89 -0.99 20.63
N PRO A 417 0.76 -0.68 19.95
CA PRO A 417 0.76 0.36 18.90
C PRO A 417 1.03 1.77 19.43
N PHE A 418 0.66 2.04 20.69
CA PHE A 418 0.87 3.32 21.35
C PHE A 418 2.32 3.50 21.77
N THR A 419 2.90 2.50 22.42
CA THR A 419 4.32 2.47 22.81
C THR A 419 5.21 2.57 21.59
N MET A 420 4.97 1.76 20.56
CA MET A 420 5.76 1.82 19.33
C MET A 420 5.65 3.18 18.65
N THR A 421 4.49 3.84 18.71
CA THR A 421 4.33 5.21 18.21
C THR A 421 5.10 6.21 19.06
N ALA A 422 5.02 6.15 20.38
CA ALA A 422 5.73 7.04 21.29
C ALA A 422 7.26 6.91 21.16
N LEU A 423 7.78 5.70 20.93
CA LEU A 423 9.22 5.45 20.84
C LEU A 423 9.82 5.74 19.47
N THR A 424 9.04 5.69 18.39
CA THR A 424 9.58 5.81 17.02
C THR A 424 9.13 7.06 16.28
N VAL A 425 8.31 7.91 16.91
CA VAL A 425 7.99 9.25 16.43
C VAL A 425 8.83 10.28 17.20
N PRO A 426 9.50 11.23 16.51
CA PRO A 426 10.25 12.28 17.17
C PRO A 426 9.45 13.02 18.26
N VAL A 427 10.06 13.25 19.42
CA VAL A 427 9.41 13.87 20.60
C VAL A 427 8.75 15.21 20.27
N VAL A 428 9.40 16.01 19.44
CA VAL A 428 8.88 17.30 18.99
C VAL A 428 7.51 17.15 18.29
N LEU A 429 7.34 16.12 17.48
CA LEU A 429 6.08 15.84 16.80
C LEU A 429 5.01 15.31 17.77
N LEU A 430 5.40 14.56 18.80
CA LEU A 430 4.49 14.16 19.87
C LEU A 430 3.97 15.37 20.65
N VAL A 431 4.83 16.34 20.97
CA VAL A 431 4.44 17.59 21.64
C VAL A 431 3.49 18.40 20.77
N LEU A 432 3.80 18.58 19.48
CA LEU A 432 2.94 19.30 18.54
C LEU A 432 1.61 18.57 18.31
N PHE A 433 1.62 17.23 18.28
CA PHE A 433 0.40 16.43 18.25
C PHE A 433 -0.44 16.67 19.50
N GLY A 434 0.15 16.63 20.70
CA GLY A 434 -0.56 16.91 21.95
C GLY A 434 -1.19 18.31 21.98
N LEU A 435 -0.43 19.32 21.53
CA LEU A 435 -0.94 20.69 21.38
C LEU A 435 -2.08 20.76 20.36
N GLY A 436 -1.95 20.03 19.25
CA GLY A 436 -3.00 19.88 18.24
C GLY A 436 -4.26 19.26 18.82
N VAL A 437 -4.15 18.20 19.63
CA VAL A 437 -5.29 17.56 20.31
C VAL A 437 -5.99 18.57 21.23
N VAL A 438 -5.24 19.25 22.10
CA VAL A 438 -5.79 20.23 23.04
C VAL A 438 -6.53 21.34 22.29
N THR A 439 -5.87 21.94 21.31
CA THR A 439 -6.42 23.10 20.59
C THR A 439 -7.59 22.71 19.70
N LEU A 440 -7.46 21.64 18.92
CA LEU A 440 -8.48 21.19 17.98
C LEU A 440 -9.72 20.67 18.72
N TYR A 441 -9.58 19.87 19.79
CA TYR A 441 -10.75 19.20 20.40
C TYR A 441 -11.33 19.94 21.61
N PHE A 442 -10.53 20.72 22.35
CA PHE A 442 -10.98 21.30 23.62
C PHE A 442 -11.13 22.83 23.60
N THR A 443 -10.48 23.54 22.69
CA THR A 443 -10.51 25.02 22.69
C THR A 443 -11.46 25.65 21.67
N GLU A 444 -11.57 25.07 20.48
CA GLU A 444 -12.25 25.73 19.36
C GLU A 444 -13.73 25.30 19.28
N ARG A 445 -14.67 26.26 19.38
CA ARG A 445 -16.12 26.02 19.48
C ARG A 445 -16.91 25.99 18.15
N ALA A 446 -16.24 26.03 17.00
CA ALA A 446 -16.93 26.21 15.71
C ALA A 446 -17.64 24.94 15.20
N GLU A 447 -18.92 25.08 14.80
CA GLU A 447 -19.80 24.03 14.29
C GLU A 447 -19.26 23.33 13.02
N VAL A 448 -18.60 24.06 12.12
CA VAL A 448 -17.99 23.51 10.89
C VAL A 448 -16.78 22.61 11.19
N ALA A 449 -16.12 22.83 12.33
CA ALA A 449 -15.00 22.02 12.78
C ALA A 449 -15.44 20.70 13.43
N SER A 450 -16.67 20.62 13.95
CA SER A 450 -17.19 19.42 14.64
C SER A 450 -17.11 18.15 13.79
N ASN A 451 -17.61 18.20 12.55
CA ASN A 451 -17.71 17.01 11.71
C ASN A 451 -16.32 16.50 11.26
N ILE A 452 -15.41 17.40 10.91
CA ILE A 452 -14.07 17.01 10.44
C ILE A 452 -13.24 16.44 11.59
N ARG A 453 -13.37 16.97 12.80
CA ARG A 453 -12.65 16.48 13.99
C ARG A 453 -12.96 15.02 14.30
N TRP A 454 -14.23 14.62 14.24
CA TRP A 454 -14.61 13.22 14.41
C TRP A 454 -14.09 12.34 13.29
N MET A 455 -14.09 12.83 12.04
CA MET A 455 -13.53 12.09 10.90
C MET A 455 -12.04 11.80 11.13
N ILE A 456 -11.28 12.80 11.57
CA ILE A 456 -9.86 12.67 11.88
C ILE A 456 -9.65 11.72 13.05
N LEU A 457 -10.39 11.91 14.16
CA LEU A 457 -10.21 11.11 15.36
C LEU A 457 -10.50 9.63 15.11
N LEU A 458 -11.61 9.33 14.46
CA LEU A 458 -12.01 7.94 14.19
C LEU A 458 -11.01 7.24 13.29
N ASN A 459 -10.51 7.90 12.24
CA ASN A 459 -9.50 7.30 11.37
C ASN A 459 -8.10 7.26 12.01
N LEU A 460 -7.78 8.17 12.94
CA LEU A 460 -6.58 8.08 13.78
C LEU A 460 -6.63 6.87 14.71
N ILE A 461 -7.73 6.68 15.46
CA ILE A 461 -7.75 5.66 16.51
C ILE A 461 -8.08 4.27 15.95
N PHE A 462 -8.87 4.16 14.88
CA PHE A 462 -9.43 2.89 14.43
C PHE A 462 -8.35 1.83 14.19
N SER A 463 -7.33 2.11 13.38
CA SER A 463 -6.31 1.09 13.08
C SER A 463 -5.36 0.84 14.27
N MET A 464 -5.15 1.82 15.15
CA MET A 464 -4.41 1.62 16.39
C MET A 464 -5.18 0.73 17.37
N LEU A 465 -6.48 0.95 17.55
CA LEU A 465 -7.33 0.15 18.42
C LEU A 465 -7.50 -1.27 17.90
N LEU A 466 -7.68 -1.44 16.59
CA LEU A 466 -7.75 -2.77 15.96
C LEU A 466 -6.50 -3.59 16.28
N ILE A 467 -5.31 -2.99 16.16
CA ILE A 467 -4.03 -3.67 16.45
C ILE A 467 -3.76 -3.80 17.95
N ALA A 468 -4.34 -2.93 18.78
CA ALA A 468 -4.24 -3.03 20.23
C ALA A 468 -5.02 -4.23 20.79
N MET A 469 -5.98 -4.81 20.06
CA MET A 469 -6.77 -5.94 20.56
C MET A 469 -5.86 -7.16 20.86
N PRO A 470 -5.98 -7.81 22.04
CA PRO A 470 -5.05 -8.87 22.46
C PRO A 470 -4.98 -10.06 21.51
N GLU A 471 -6.08 -10.37 20.84
CA GLU A 471 -6.18 -11.49 19.89
C GLU A 471 -5.74 -11.12 18.46
N THR A 472 -5.45 -9.84 18.19
CA THR A 472 -5.07 -9.42 16.83
C THR A 472 -3.59 -9.70 16.56
N PRO A 473 -3.25 -10.53 15.56
CA PRO A 473 -1.87 -10.89 15.29
C PRO A 473 -0.94 -9.70 14.96
N ILE A 474 0.23 -9.64 15.60
CA ILE A 474 1.28 -8.66 15.29
C ILE A 474 2.27 -9.27 14.28
N PHE A 475 1.91 -9.23 12.99
CA PHE A 475 2.73 -9.79 11.89
C PHE A 475 3.30 -8.71 10.96
N GLY A 476 3.45 -7.49 11.44
CA GLY A 476 3.93 -6.38 10.60
C GLY A 476 4.53 -5.21 11.35
N GLY A 477 4.58 -5.32 12.69
CA GLY A 477 4.92 -4.21 13.57
C GLY A 477 4.15 -2.95 13.20
N ILE A 478 4.89 -1.85 13.10
CA ILE A 478 4.39 -0.49 12.88
C ILE A 478 3.64 -0.25 11.56
N LYS A 479 3.74 -1.15 10.57
CA LYS A 479 3.12 -0.95 9.25
C LYS A 479 1.60 -1.03 9.27
N HIS A 480 1.02 -1.67 10.29
CA HIS A 480 -0.42 -1.94 10.37
C HIS A 480 -1.27 -0.70 10.68
N TRP A 481 -0.70 0.30 11.34
CA TRP A 481 -1.39 1.57 11.64
C TRP A 481 -0.78 2.78 10.93
N LEU A 482 -0.09 2.55 9.80
CA LEU A 482 0.48 3.63 8.99
C LEU A 482 -0.60 4.63 8.53
N ALA A 483 -1.83 4.16 8.28
CA ALA A 483 -2.97 5.02 7.96
C ALA A 483 -3.34 5.98 9.10
N SER A 484 -3.28 5.53 10.36
CA SER A 484 -3.49 6.41 11.53
C SER A 484 -2.47 7.54 11.57
N MET A 485 -1.23 7.30 11.12
CA MET A 485 -0.16 8.29 11.14
C MET A 485 -0.39 9.49 10.21
N VAL A 486 -1.25 9.33 9.21
CA VAL A 486 -1.71 10.46 8.38
C VAL A 486 -2.48 11.46 9.24
N PHE A 487 -3.45 10.98 10.00
CA PHE A 487 -4.28 11.80 10.88
C PHE A 487 -3.49 12.35 12.07
N PHE A 488 -2.50 11.61 12.55
CA PHE A 488 -1.50 12.12 13.50
C PHE A 488 -0.79 13.35 12.93
N ALA A 489 -0.28 13.26 11.68
CA ALA A 489 0.43 14.38 11.05
C ALA A 489 -0.48 15.60 10.82
N LEU A 490 -1.76 15.38 10.49
CA LEU A 490 -2.76 16.45 10.39
C LEU A 490 -2.94 17.19 11.73
N ILE A 491 -3.08 16.46 12.83
CA ILE A 491 -3.24 17.06 14.17
C ILE A 491 -1.95 17.77 14.61
N ALA A 492 -0.78 17.16 14.39
CA ALA A 492 0.50 17.80 14.67
C ALA A 492 0.69 19.10 13.86
N GLY A 493 0.29 19.10 12.58
CA GLY A 493 0.30 20.30 11.74
C GLY A 493 -0.66 21.38 12.24
N TYR A 494 -1.81 21.00 12.79
CA TYR A 494 -2.74 21.93 13.42
C TYR A 494 -2.11 22.58 14.66
N GLY A 495 -1.50 21.77 15.54
CA GLY A 495 -0.76 22.26 16.72
C GLY A 495 0.39 23.20 16.34
N PHE A 496 1.17 22.86 15.31
CA PHE A 496 2.20 23.73 14.74
C PHE A 496 1.62 25.07 14.27
N ASN A 497 0.52 25.06 13.52
CA ASN A 497 -0.07 26.30 13.02
C ASN A 497 -0.66 27.16 14.14
N TRP A 498 -1.19 26.55 15.20
CA TRP A 498 -1.59 27.28 16.40
C TRP A 498 -0.38 27.96 17.05
N LEU A 499 0.72 27.23 17.28
CA LEU A 499 1.93 27.78 17.88
C LEU A 499 2.53 28.91 17.02
N ARG A 500 2.58 28.70 15.70
CA ARG A 500 2.98 29.71 14.72
C ARG A 500 2.16 30.99 14.87
N LYS A 501 0.83 30.89 14.97
CA LYS A 501 -0.04 32.07 15.14
C LYS A 501 0.27 32.81 16.46
N GLN A 502 0.49 32.09 17.56
CA GLN A 502 0.84 32.68 18.86
C GLN A 502 2.22 33.36 18.86
N LEU A 503 3.18 32.84 18.09
CA LEU A 503 4.50 33.46 17.95
C LEU A 503 4.42 34.72 17.07
N LEU A 504 3.66 34.67 15.97
CA LEU A 504 3.49 35.81 15.09
C LEU A 504 2.82 37.00 15.78
N THR A 505 1.92 36.78 16.75
CA THR A 505 1.33 37.88 17.54
C THR A 505 2.30 38.51 18.53
N ARG A 506 3.42 37.84 18.85
CA ARG A 506 4.44 38.31 19.80
C ARG A 506 5.69 38.89 19.11
N LEU A 507 5.83 38.74 17.80
CA LEU A 507 6.98 39.22 17.05
C LEU A 507 6.77 40.66 16.54
N PRO A 508 7.81 41.52 16.55
CA PRO A 508 7.71 42.86 15.98
C PRO A 508 7.41 42.80 14.48
N ASN A 509 6.53 43.68 13.98
CA ASN A 509 5.97 43.75 12.62
C ASN A 509 6.96 43.75 11.42
N LYS A 510 8.28 43.68 11.65
CA LYS A 510 9.31 43.84 10.61
C LYS A 510 10.02 42.56 10.16
N MET A 511 9.80 41.41 10.80
CA MET A 511 10.42 40.16 10.32
C MET A 511 9.58 39.51 9.19
N PRO A 512 10.19 39.14 8.04
CA PRO A 512 9.49 38.42 6.99
C PRO A 512 8.97 37.09 7.52
N VAL A 513 7.69 36.79 7.28
CA VAL A 513 7.03 35.53 7.69
C VAL A 513 7.79 34.28 7.20
N ALA A 514 8.47 34.39 6.06
CA ALA A 514 9.32 33.33 5.52
C ALA A 514 10.53 33.00 6.43
N VAL A 515 11.20 34.01 7.00
CA VAL A 515 12.36 33.82 7.89
C VAL A 515 11.94 33.14 9.19
N ILE A 516 10.78 33.54 9.72
CA ILE A 516 10.19 32.93 10.93
C ILE A 516 9.81 31.46 10.66
N GLY A 517 9.19 31.19 9.52
CA GLY A 517 8.85 29.82 9.10
C GLY A 517 10.08 28.93 8.95
N SER A 518 11.16 29.45 8.37
CA SER A 518 12.43 28.74 8.20
C SER A 518 13.14 28.47 9.54
N LEU A 519 13.16 29.44 10.47
CA LEU A 519 13.76 29.27 11.80
C LEU A 519 12.99 28.26 12.65
N MET A 520 11.65 28.28 12.58
CA MET A 520 10.82 27.28 13.26
C MET A 520 11.04 25.88 12.67
N LEU A 521 11.09 25.74 11.34
CA LEU A 521 11.43 24.45 10.71
C LEU A 521 12.83 23.99 11.16
N ALA A 522 13.83 24.86 11.11
CA ALA A 522 15.20 24.53 11.50
C ALA A 522 15.29 24.06 12.96
N ALA A 523 14.59 24.71 13.89
CA ALA A 523 14.53 24.28 15.29
C ALA A 523 13.87 22.90 15.48
N LEU A 524 12.88 22.57 14.64
CA LEU A 524 12.22 21.25 14.67
C LEU A 524 13.11 20.13 14.11
N PHE A 525 14.00 20.44 13.15
CA PHE A 525 14.95 19.48 12.56
C PHE A 525 16.31 19.40 13.30
N LEU A 526 16.67 20.42 14.08
CA LEU A 526 17.86 20.38 14.96
C LEU A 526 17.59 19.64 16.28
N GLY A 527 16.32 19.46 16.67
CA GLY A 527 15.96 18.64 17.83
C GLY A 527 16.28 17.15 17.67
N SER A 528 16.50 16.66 16.44
CA SER A 528 16.90 15.26 16.18
C SER A 528 18.39 14.99 16.34
N SER A 529 19.26 16.01 16.42
CA SER A 529 20.71 15.81 16.61
C SER A 529 21.14 15.78 18.09
N VAL A 530 20.26 16.15 19.03
CA VAL A 530 20.60 16.12 20.46
C VAL A 530 20.57 14.69 21.02
N SER A 531 19.82 13.76 20.41
CA SER A 531 19.82 12.35 20.83
C SER A 531 21.04 11.56 20.36
N GLU A 532 21.70 11.98 19.28
CA GLU A 532 22.96 11.36 18.81
C GLU A 532 24.20 11.88 19.55
N PHE A 533 24.07 12.98 20.31
CA PHE A 533 25.17 13.52 21.12
C PHE A 533 25.18 12.99 22.57
N LEU A 534 24.15 12.22 22.96
CA LEU A 534 23.98 11.66 24.31
C LEU A 534 23.98 10.12 24.34
N SER A 535 24.32 9.47 23.22
CA SER A 535 24.65 8.04 23.09
C SER A 535 26.08 7.88 22.62
#